data_AF-A0A1B9DJ86-F1
#
_entry.id   AF-A0A1B9DJ86-F1
#
_cell.length_a   1.000
_cell.length_b   1.000
_cell.length_c   1.000
_cell.angle_alpha   90.00
_cell.angle_beta   90.00
_cell.angle_gamma   90.00
#
_symmetry.space_group_name_H-M   'P 1'
#
loop_
_entity.id
_entity.type
_entity.pdbx_description
1 polymer ?
#
loop_
_entity_poly.entity_id
_entity_poly.type
_entity_poly.pdbx_seq_one_letter_code
_entity_poly.pdbx_strand_id
1 'polypeptide(L)'
;MTEIKLYKTTTKGLKIIGMSLPFVAIGLWMITQEPVGTTPYIMGWVCTCFFGLGIPVGLFQALDKRPQIIITENGIWDRTTNQDEVKWEQIIEAYPLDIHGQKFIALVTDETFVFKKKLYKWAERINKEIGAQNLNLHLGQINIDEIELTNFINRLSKENIEERSKLIKTFRVNRTSFSQSDLQKILVYVLISITLLFLTLSSYVAFGIVMGVMGISAITARWQPDNLTIIKYAGIGTWLGVVNLVLLFGTIQIYDHITEVVAEQVAIEIEEFQKQNTSFPTGIKSIKEKLELNFIERYFADQIDYKTLDNDYVLEANMLFGKRRYFDKNNSEWR
;
A
#
# COMPACT_ATOMS: atom_id res chain seq x y z
N MET A 1 16.85 -39.06 5.34
CA MET A 1 17.29 -37.97 4.47
C MET A 1 17.26 -36.69 5.27
N THR A 2 18.39 -36.01 5.40
CA THR A 2 18.43 -34.71 6.11
C THR A 2 18.04 -33.60 5.14
N GLU A 3 17.14 -32.71 5.54
CA GLU A 3 16.67 -31.61 4.69
C GLU A 3 16.47 -30.30 5.48
N ILE A 4 16.66 -29.17 4.79
CA ILE A 4 16.23 -27.85 5.22
C ILE A 4 15.15 -27.37 4.25
N LYS A 5 14.03 -26.89 4.81
CA LYS A 5 12.92 -26.32 4.06
C LYS A 5 12.83 -24.82 4.33
N LEU A 6 13.00 -24.02 3.29
CA LEU A 6 12.82 -22.57 3.34
C LEU A 6 11.44 -22.20 2.83
N TYR A 7 10.67 -21.54 3.69
CA TYR A 7 9.27 -21.20 3.44
C TYR A 7 9.11 -19.74 3.03
N LYS A 8 8.01 -19.48 2.31
CA LYS A 8 7.61 -18.12 1.97
C LYS A 8 7.18 -17.33 3.21
N THR A 9 7.46 -16.05 3.19
CA THR A 9 6.94 -15.11 4.18
C THR A 9 5.47 -14.80 3.89
N THR A 10 4.63 -14.91 4.91
CA THR A 10 3.21 -14.52 4.83
C THR A 10 3.02 -13.00 4.72
N THR A 11 4.06 -12.23 5.03
CA THR A 11 4.03 -10.76 5.07
C THR A 11 3.67 -10.13 3.73
N LYS A 12 4.08 -10.71 2.60
CA LYS A 12 3.70 -10.19 1.27
C LYS A 12 2.20 -10.33 0.99
N GLY A 13 1.62 -11.49 1.33
CA GLY A 13 0.18 -11.69 1.20
C GLY A 13 -0.62 -10.71 2.08
N LEU A 14 -0.18 -10.54 3.33
CA LEU A 14 -0.77 -9.56 4.25
C LEU A 14 -0.62 -8.11 3.75
N LYS A 15 0.53 -7.75 3.15
CA LYS A 15 0.73 -6.43 2.55
C LYS A 15 -0.24 -6.19 1.39
N ILE A 16 -0.44 -7.18 0.51
CA ILE A 16 -1.42 -7.06 -0.59
C ILE A 16 -2.82 -6.82 -0.03
N ILE A 17 -3.25 -7.61 0.96
CA ILE A 17 -4.56 -7.42 1.61
C ILE A 17 -4.66 -6.02 2.21
N GLY A 18 -3.66 -5.61 3.00
CA GLY A 18 -3.63 -4.30 3.65
C GLY A 18 -3.65 -3.14 2.67
N MET A 19 -3.00 -3.27 1.51
CA MET A 19 -3.03 -2.25 0.45
C MET A 19 -4.35 -2.24 -0.32
N SER A 20 -5.01 -3.40 -0.49
CA SER A 20 -6.31 -3.49 -1.17
C SER A 20 -7.47 -2.96 -0.33
N LEU A 21 -7.46 -3.19 0.99
CA LEU A 21 -8.60 -2.90 1.86
C LEU A 21 -9.08 -1.44 1.81
N PRO A 22 -8.22 -0.40 1.86
CA PRO A 22 -8.66 0.98 1.75
C PRO A 22 -9.39 1.28 0.44
N PHE A 23 -8.88 0.77 -0.69
CA PHE A 23 -9.50 0.98 -1.99
C PHE A 23 -10.84 0.25 -2.13
N VAL A 24 -10.93 -0.96 -1.57
CA VAL A 24 -12.22 -1.68 -1.50
C VAL A 24 -13.22 -0.92 -0.64
N ALA A 25 -12.80 -0.37 0.51
CA ALA A 25 -13.67 0.42 1.37
C ALA A 25 -14.17 1.70 0.68
N ILE A 26 -13.26 2.44 0.01
CA ILE A 26 -13.61 3.62 -0.80
C ILE A 26 -14.56 3.22 -1.93
N GLY A 27 -14.27 2.13 -2.62
CA GLY A 27 -15.10 1.64 -3.73
C GLY A 27 -16.53 1.28 -3.27
N LEU A 28 -16.66 0.58 -2.14
CA LEU A 28 -17.96 0.26 -1.54
C LEU A 28 -18.70 1.51 -1.11
N TRP A 29 -18.01 2.47 -0.49
CA TRP A 29 -18.59 3.75 -0.12
C TRP A 29 -19.15 4.50 -1.34
N MET A 30 -18.39 4.59 -2.43
CA MET A 30 -18.85 5.18 -3.69
C MET A 30 -20.08 4.46 -4.28
N ILE A 31 -20.12 3.12 -4.22
CA ILE A 31 -21.29 2.36 -4.68
C ILE A 31 -22.54 2.66 -3.83
N THR A 32 -22.36 2.88 -2.52
CA THR A 32 -23.49 3.07 -1.59
C THR A 32 -24.03 4.50 -1.54
N GLN A 33 -23.19 5.50 -1.77
CA GLN A 33 -23.56 6.91 -1.60
C GLN A 33 -23.88 7.60 -2.93
N GLU A 34 -23.25 7.17 -4.02
CA GLU A 34 -23.36 7.88 -5.30
C GLU A 34 -24.54 7.36 -6.12
N PRO A 35 -25.30 8.23 -6.81
CA PRO A 35 -26.42 7.81 -7.63
C PRO A 35 -26.01 6.82 -8.73
N VAL A 36 -26.86 5.83 -8.97
CA VAL A 36 -26.63 4.78 -9.98
C VAL A 36 -26.42 5.41 -11.36
N GLY A 37 -25.34 5.01 -12.04
CA GLY A 37 -25.01 5.47 -13.40
C GLY A 37 -24.09 6.70 -13.45
N THR A 38 -23.77 7.32 -12.31
CA THR A 38 -22.77 8.38 -12.25
C THR A 38 -21.35 7.83 -12.42
N THR A 39 -20.41 8.69 -12.84
CA THR A 39 -18.99 8.30 -12.95
C THR A 39 -18.41 7.78 -11.62
N PRO A 40 -18.66 8.43 -10.45
CA PRO A 40 -18.27 7.89 -9.16
C PRO A 40 -18.85 6.51 -8.85
N TYR A 41 -20.14 6.28 -9.11
CA TYR A 41 -20.75 4.96 -8.91
C TYR A 41 -20.07 3.85 -9.73
N ILE A 42 -19.79 4.11 -11.02
CA ILE A 42 -19.09 3.17 -11.91
C ILE A 42 -17.65 2.93 -11.42
N MET A 43 -16.95 3.99 -11.02
CA MET A 43 -15.60 3.90 -10.47
C MET A 43 -15.57 3.12 -9.16
N GLY A 44 -16.62 3.22 -8.33
CA GLY A 44 -16.79 2.43 -7.13
C GLY A 44 -16.78 0.92 -7.42
N TRP A 45 -17.49 0.48 -8.46
CA TRP A 45 -17.48 -0.91 -8.93
C TRP A 45 -16.13 -1.35 -9.47
N VAL A 46 -15.49 -0.52 -10.32
CA VAL A 46 -14.15 -0.83 -10.86
C VAL A 46 -13.14 -0.98 -9.72
N CYS A 47 -13.15 -0.05 -8.77
CA CYS A 47 -12.27 -0.04 -7.61
C CYS A 47 -12.51 -1.29 -6.74
N THR A 48 -13.75 -1.54 -6.35
CA THR A 48 -14.14 -2.69 -5.51
C THR A 48 -13.76 -4.01 -6.16
N CYS A 49 -14.07 -4.20 -7.45
CA CYS A 49 -13.76 -5.44 -8.15
C CYS A 49 -12.25 -5.63 -8.34
N PHE A 50 -11.54 -4.60 -8.83
CA PHE A 50 -10.11 -4.70 -9.13
C PHE A 50 -9.28 -4.89 -7.87
N PHE A 51 -9.44 -4.03 -6.87
CA PHE A 51 -8.70 -4.15 -5.60
C PHE A 51 -9.22 -5.29 -4.74
N GLY A 52 -10.49 -5.66 -4.88
CA GLY A 52 -11.11 -6.80 -4.23
C GLY A 52 -10.46 -8.12 -4.62
N LEU A 53 -9.97 -8.29 -5.86
CA LEU A 53 -9.17 -9.44 -6.28
C LEU A 53 -7.83 -9.57 -5.53
N GLY A 54 -7.29 -8.46 -5.01
CA GLY A 54 -6.10 -8.49 -4.17
C GLY A 54 -6.31 -9.25 -2.86
N ILE A 55 -7.54 -9.30 -2.33
CA ILE A 55 -7.87 -10.03 -1.10
C ILE A 55 -7.69 -11.55 -1.27
N PRO A 56 -8.37 -12.25 -2.21
CA PRO A 56 -8.17 -13.68 -2.41
C PRO A 56 -6.74 -14.01 -2.87
N VAL A 57 -6.10 -13.17 -3.69
CA VAL A 57 -4.69 -13.36 -4.07
C VAL A 57 -3.77 -13.27 -2.85
N GLY A 58 -3.96 -12.25 -2.00
CA GLY A 58 -3.20 -12.07 -0.78
C GLY A 58 -3.43 -13.19 0.23
N LEU A 59 -4.67 -13.67 0.37
CA LEU A 59 -5.02 -14.84 1.19
C LEU A 59 -4.35 -16.11 0.66
N PHE A 60 -4.42 -16.37 -0.64
CA PHE A 60 -3.74 -17.50 -1.27
C PHE A 60 -2.24 -17.47 -0.98
N GLN A 61 -1.61 -16.30 -1.09
CA GLN A 61 -0.19 -16.15 -0.81
C GLN A 61 0.16 -16.27 0.68
N ALA A 62 -0.70 -15.76 1.57
CA ALA A 62 -0.51 -15.85 3.02
C ALA A 62 -0.74 -17.28 3.57
N LEU A 63 -1.63 -18.04 2.94
CA LEU A 63 -1.97 -19.41 3.33
C LEU A 63 -1.11 -20.46 2.60
N ASP A 64 -0.32 -20.09 1.58
CA ASP A 64 0.59 -21.00 0.90
C ASP A 64 1.77 -21.40 1.80
N LYS A 65 1.60 -22.51 2.54
CA LYS A 65 2.61 -23.11 3.42
C LYS A 65 3.60 -24.02 2.68
N ARG A 66 3.57 -24.09 1.35
CA ARG A 66 4.50 -24.96 0.61
C ARG A 66 5.92 -24.39 0.65
N PRO A 67 6.95 -25.22 0.88
CA PRO A 67 8.33 -24.76 0.83
C PRO A 67 8.64 -24.16 -0.54
N GLN A 68 9.47 -23.12 -0.55
CA GLN A 68 9.97 -22.55 -1.79
C GLN A 68 11.29 -23.19 -2.18
N ILE A 69 12.23 -23.29 -1.25
CA ILE A 69 13.52 -23.93 -1.48
C ILE A 69 13.64 -25.13 -0.53
N ILE A 70 14.09 -26.26 -1.06
CA ILE A 70 14.43 -27.47 -0.30
C ILE A 70 15.90 -27.76 -0.57
N ILE A 71 16.67 -27.92 0.51
CA ILE A 71 18.09 -28.23 0.48
C ILE A 71 18.25 -29.60 1.12
N THR A 72 18.77 -30.57 0.36
CA THR A 72 19.00 -31.94 0.83
C THR A 72 20.49 -32.29 0.74
N GLU A 73 20.87 -33.47 1.20
CA GLU A 73 22.23 -33.99 1.02
C GLU A 73 22.58 -34.32 -0.45
N ASN A 74 21.57 -34.42 -1.34
CA ASN A 74 21.75 -34.69 -2.76
C ASN A 74 21.81 -33.44 -3.62
N GLY A 75 21.05 -32.40 -3.27
CA GLY A 75 20.99 -31.17 -4.05
C GLY A 75 20.11 -30.08 -3.46
N ILE A 76 19.81 -29.11 -4.33
CA ILE A 76 18.93 -27.98 -4.03
C ILE A 76 17.80 -27.92 -5.05
N TRP A 77 16.58 -27.73 -4.56
CA TRP A 77 15.39 -27.57 -5.37
C TRP A 77 14.69 -26.25 -5.04
N ASP A 78 14.29 -25.50 -6.06
CA ASP A 78 13.50 -24.28 -5.93
C ASP A 78 12.22 -24.38 -6.76
N ARG A 79 11.07 -24.20 -6.11
CA ARG A 79 9.75 -24.21 -6.72
C ARG A 79 9.60 -23.15 -7.82
N THR A 80 10.34 -22.05 -7.78
CA THR A 80 10.21 -20.93 -8.71
C THR A 80 10.99 -21.08 -10.00
N THR A 81 12.04 -21.91 -10.02
CA THR A 81 12.89 -22.11 -11.20
C THR A 81 12.25 -23.07 -12.22
N ASN A 82 11.27 -23.86 -11.78
CA ASN A 82 10.61 -24.90 -12.58
C ASN A 82 11.62 -25.90 -13.19
N GLN A 83 12.71 -26.17 -12.47
CA GLN A 83 13.72 -27.19 -12.79
C GLN A 83 13.56 -28.42 -11.88
N ASP A 84 14.27 -29.50 -12.19
CA ASP A 84 14.49 -30.58 -11.20
C ASP A 84 15.48 -30.14 -10.12
N GLU A 85 15.64 -30.98 -9.09
CA GLU A 85 16.69 -30.80 -8.09
C GLU A 85 18.06 -30.71 -8.77
N VAL A 86 18.78 -29.63 -8.48
CA VAL A 86 20.14 -29.40 -8.97
C VAL A 86 21.07 -30.10 -8.00
N LYS A 87 21.78 -31.13 -8.49
CA LYS A 87 22.68 -31.89 -7.62
C LYS A 87 23.89 -31.04 -7.25
N TRP A 88 24.42 -31.26 -6.06
CA TRP A 88 25.58 -30.51 -5.57
C TRP A 88 26.80 -30.63 -6.48
N GLU A 89 27.01 -31.80 -7.09
CA GLU A 89 28.13 -32.05 -8.00
C GLU A 89 28.05 -31.19 -9.27
N GLN A 90 26.85 -30.71 -9.62
CA GLN A 90 26.61 -29.91 -10.81
C GLN A 90 26.81 -28.41 -10.53
N ILE A 91 26.97 -28.01 -9.27
CA ILE A 91 27.12 -26.60 -8.87
C ILE A 91 28.60 -26.30 -8.73
N ILE A 92 29.12 -25.44 -9.61
CA ILE A 92 30.51 -24.96 -9.58
C ILE A 92 30.65 -23.93 -8.46
N GLU A 93 29.76 -22.94 -8.44
CA GLU A 93 29.73 -21.88 -7.43
C GLU A 93 28.36 -21.20 -7.38
N ALA A 94 28.15 -20.41 -6.32
CA ALA A 94 27.01 -19.56 -6.11
C ALA A 94 27.46 -18.16 -5.66
N TYR A 95 26.75 -17.12 -6.09
CA TYR A 95 26.98 -15.74 -5.65
C TYR A 95 25.67 -14.97 -5.47
N PRO A 96 25.63 -13.99 -4.55
CA PRO A 96 24.46 -13.15 -4.37
C PRO A 96 24.32 -12.20 -5.57
N LEU A 97 23.08 -11.93 -5.96
CA LEU A 97 22.73 -11.03 -7.03
C LEU A 97 21.55 -10.16 -6.62
N ASP A 98 21.64 -8.86 -6.87
CA ASP A 98 20.56 -7.89 -6.60
C ASP A 98 20.11 -7.25 -7.92
N ILE A 99 18.86 -7.49 -8.29
CA ILE A 99 18.24 -6.89 -9.48
C ILE A 99 17.09 -6.01 -9.01
N HIS A 100 17.25 -4.70 -9.11
CA HIS A 100 16.25 -3.70 -8.70
C HIS A 100 15.70 -3.88 -7.27
N GLY A 101 16.58 -4.21 -6.32
CA GLY A 101 16.22 -4.42 -4.92
C GLY A 101 15.60 -5.80 -4.64
N GLN A 102 15.52 -6.66 -5.65
CA GLN A 102 15.15 -8.06 -5.49
C GLN A 102 16.40 -8.91 -5.36
N LYS A 103 16.45 -9.69 -4.29
CA LYS A 103 17.59 -10.54 -3.95
C LYS A 103 17.48 -11.92 -4.60
N PHE A 104 18.58 -12.36 -5.17
CA PHE A 104 18.75 -13.65 -5.81
C PHE A 104 20.06 -14.31 -5.38
N ILE A 105 20.14 -15.63 -5.52
CA ILE A 105 21.42 -16.35 -5.54
C ILE A 105 21.55 -16.96 -6.92
N ALA A 106 22.55 -16.49 -7.67
CA ALA A 106 22.89 -17.05 -8.96
C ALA A 106 23.67 -18.35 -8.75
N LEU A 107 23.25 -19.43 -9.40
CA LEU A 107 23.94 -20.72 -9.38
C LEU A 107 24.65 -20.91 -10.71
N VAL A 108 25.97 -21.08 -10.65
CA VAL A 108 26.80 -21.46 -11.79
C VAL A 108 26.85 -22.97 -11.83
N THR A 109 26.26 -23.56 -12.88
CA THR A 109 26.22 -25.01 -13.07
C THR A 109 27.20 -25.46 -14.14
N ASP A 110 27.68 -26.70 -14.04
CA ASP A 110 28.46 -27.33 -15.08
C ASP A 110 27.61 -27.75 -16.30
N GLU A 111 28.28 -28.31 -17.31
CA GLU A 111 27.65 -28.75 -18.56
C GLU A 111 26.72 -29.97 -18.40
N THR A 112 26.79 -30.68 -17.27
CA THR A 112 25.94 -31.86 -17.00
C THR A 112 24.52 -31.46 -16.60
N PHE A 113 24.31 -30.20 -16.18
CA PHE A 113 23.00 -29.70 -15.82
C PHE A 113 22.18 -29.35 -17.08
N VAL A 114 21.08 -30.07 -17.29
CA VAL A 114 20.18 -29.85 -18.43
C VAL A 114 18.94 -29.08 -17.98
N PHE A 115 18.77 -27.87 -18.51
CA PHE A 115 17.57 -27.07 -18.28
C PHE A 115 16.34 -27.71 -18.92
N LYS A 116 15.24 -27.85 -18.16
CA LYS A 116 13.95 -28.36 -18.66
C LYS A 116 13.34 -27.52 -19.78
N LYS A 117 13.60 -26.21 -19.74
CA LYS A 117 13.11 -25.25 -20.74
C LYS A 117 14.29 -24.44 -21.24
N LYS A 118 14.46 -24.39 -22.57
CA LYS A 118 15.37 -23.42 -23.17
C LYS A 118 14.85 -22.02 -22.93
N LEU A 119 15.69 -21.16 -22.36
CA LEU A 119 15.38 -19.74 -22.29
C LEU A 119 15.29 -19.18 -23.72
N TYR A 120 14.41 -18.19 -23.90
CA TYR A 120 14.39 -17.44 -25.15
C TYR A 120 15.71 -16.67 -25.30
N LYS A 121 16.27 -16.63 -26.52
CA LYS A 121 17.56 -15.96 -26.80
C LYS A 121 17.64 -14.51 -26.32
N TRP A 122 16.52 -13.79 -26.29
CA TRP A 122 16.46 -12.42 -25.78
C TRP A 122 16.63 -12.38 -24.25
N ALA A 123 16.05 -13.33 -23.52
CA ALA A 123 16.17 -13.45 -22.08
C ALA A 123 17.60 -13.84 -21.66
N GLU A 124 18.27 -14.69 -22.45
CA GLU A 124 19.69 -15.02 -22.22
C GLU A 124 20.62 -13.80 -22.37
N ARG A 125 20.33 -12.89 -23.31
CA ARG A 125 21.10 -11.64 -23.45
C ARG A 125 20.92 -10.74 -22.24
N ILE A 126 19.67 -10.55 -21.81
CA ILE A 126 19.35 -9.74 -20.63
C ILE A 126 20.03 -10.33 -19.39
N ASN A 127 19.96 -11.65 -19.20
CA ASN A 127 20.62 -12.31 -18.07
C ASN A 127 22.13 -12.02 -18.04
N LYS A 128 22.80 -12.13 -19.19
CA LYS A 128 24.24 -11.81 -19.30
C LYS A 128 24.55 -10.35 -18.96
N GLU A 129 23.72 -9.41 -19.42
CA GLU A 129 23.92 -7.98 -19.19
C GLU A 129 23.75 -7.59 -17.71
N ILE A 130 22.84 -8.25 -16.99
CA ILE A 130 22.59 -7.98 -15.55
C ILE A 130 23.40 -8.87 -14.61
N GLY A 131 24.31 -9.70 -15.13
CA GLY A 131 25.11 -10.65 -14.35
C GLY A 131 24.30 -11.83 -13.78
N ALA A 132 23.09 -12.06 -14.26
CA ALA A 132 22.27 -13.20 -13.88
C ALA A 132 22.70 -14.48 -14.60
N GLN A 133 22.63 -15.61 -13.90
CA GLN A 133 22.80 -16.92 -14.53
C GLN A 133 21.47 -17.42 -15.10
N ASN A 134 21.52 -18.53 -15.84
CA ASN A 134 20.31 -19.19 -16.29
C ASN A 134 19.53 -19.86 -15.15
N LEU A 135 20.18 -20.07 -14.00
CA LEU A 135 19.59 -20.60 -12.77
C LEU A 135 19.81 -19.62 -11.62
N ASN A 136 18.74 -18.95 -11.19
CA ASN A 136 18.77 -18.03 -10.04
C ASN A 136 17.69 -18.41 -9.03
N LEU A 137 18.08 -18.53 -7.77
CA LEU A 137 17.16 -18.76 -6.65
C LEU A 137 16.59 -17.41 -6.21
N HIS A 138 15.28 -17.23 -6.29
CA HIS A 138 14.66 -15.97 -5.92
C HIS A 138 14.39 -15.89 -4.41
N LEU A 139 15.12 -15.02 -3.71
CA LEU A 139 15.01 -14.88 -2.25
C LEU A 139 13.93 -13.90 -1.81
N GLY A 140 13.33 -13.13 -2.72
CA GLY A 140 12.41 -12.05 -2.36
C GLY A 140 11.17 -12.48 -1.56
N GLN A 141 10.83 -13.77 -1.52
CA GLN A 141 9.71 -14.28 -0.70
C GLN A 141 10.19 -15.08 0.52
N ILE A 142 11.49 -15.25 0.75
CA ILE A 142 12.04 -16.06 1.83
C ILE A 142 12.75 -15.13 2.81
N ASN A 143 12.59 -15.41 4.10
CA ASN A 143 13.26 -14.64 5.14
C ASN A 143 14.60 -15.29 5.53
N ILE A 144 15.64 -15.04 4.72
CA ILE A 144 16.99 -15.55 4.95
C ILE A 144 18.03 -14.53 4.47
N ASP A 145 19.18 -14.48 5.13
CA ASP A 145 20.32 -13.68 4.68
C ASP A 145 20.92 -14.27 3.39
N GLU A 146 21.09 -13.42 2.37
CA GLU A 146 21.54 -13.86 1.04
C GLU A 146 23.00 -14.31 1.03
N ILE A 147 23.85 -13.68 1.84
CA ILE A 147 25.28 -13.97 1.92
C ILE A 147 25.48 -15.26 2.72
N GLU A 148 24.79 -15.41 3.85
CA GLU A 148 24.84 -16.62 4.68
C GLU A 148 24.39 -17.86 3.88
N LEU A 149 23.25 -17.76 3.16
CA LEU A 149 22.77 -18.85 2.33
C LEU A 149 23.71 -19.15 1.16
N THR A 150 24.29 -18.13 0.53
CA THR A 150 25.25 -18.32 -0.57
C THR A 150 26.50 -19.07 -0.08
N ASN A 151 27.07 -18.64 1.05
CA ASN A 151 28.22 -19.29 1.65
C ASN A 151 27.91 -20.74 2.04
N PHE A 152 26.70 -21.00 2.52
CA PHE A 152 26.24 -22.33 2.83
C PHE A 152 26.14 -23.23 1.59
N ILE A 153 25.55 -22.74 0.49
CA ILE A 153 25.47 -23.45 -0.79
C ILE A 153 26.86 -23.79 -1.33
N ASN A 154 27.78 -22.82 -1.32
CA ASN A 154 29.17 -23.00 -1.77
C ASN A 154 29.96 -24.00 -0.92
N ARG A 155 29.59 -24.17 0.36
CA ARG A 155 30.17 -25.22 1.20
C ARG A 155 29.61 -26.58 0.82
N LEU A 156 28.29 -26.70 0.69
CA LEU A 156 27.66 -27.97 0.32
C LEU A 156 28.14 -28.52 -1.03
N SER A 157 28.37 -27.66 -2.02
CA SER A 157 28.85 -28.08 -3.35
C SER A 157 30.23 -28.73 -3.34
N LYS A 158 31.06 -28.45 -2.32
CA LYS A 158 32.45 -28.94 -2.22
C LYS A 158 32.62 -30.18 -1.35
N GLU A 159 31.61 -30.51 -0.57
CA GLU A 159 31.68 -31.57 0.44
C GLU A 159 31.08 -32.88 -0.04
N ASN A 160 31.39 -33.98 0.66
CA ASN A 160 30.78 -35.28 0.42
C ASN A 160 29.40 -35.42 1.10
N ILE A 161 28.68 -36.50 0.80
CA ILE A 161 27.30 -36.71 1.30
C ILE A 161 27.20 -36.75 2.84
N GLU A 162 28.19 -37.29 3.53
CA GLU A 162 28.21 -37.40 4.99
C GLU A 162 28.38 -36.02 5.65
N GLU A 163 29.36 -35.24 5.18
CA GLU A 163 29.61 -33.90 5.71
C GLU A 163 28.50 -32.92 5.31
N ARG A 164 27.90 -33.06 4.11
CA ARG A 164 26.67 -32.33 3.73
C ARG A 164 25.55 -32.60 4.73
N SER A 165 25.30 -33.86 5.07
CA SER A 165 24.25 -34.22 6.03
C SER A 165 24.47 -33.56 7.40
N LYS A 166 25.73 -33.46 7.86
CA LYS A 166 26.11 -32.79 9.10
C LYS A 166 25.97 -31.26 9.01
N LEU A 167 26.39 -30.65 7.91
CA LEU A 167 26.21 -29.22 7.64
C LEU A 167 24.72 -28.83 7.64
N ILE A 168 23.87 -29.63 7.00
CA ILE A 168 22.41 -29.42 6.96
C ILE A 168 21.80 -29.52 8.36
N LYS A 169 22.22 -30.46 9.21
CA LYS A 169 21.74 -30.57 10.59
C LYS A 169 22.13 -29.39 11.48
N THR A 170 23.26 -28.76 11.20
CA THR A 170 23.84 -27.70 12.04
C THR A 170 23.48 -26.30 11.56
N PHE A 171 23.08 -26.14 10.30
CA PHE A 171 22.69 -24.87 9.74
C PHE A 171 21.43 -24.32 10.44
N ARG A 172 21.54 -23.11 10.97
CA ARG A 172 20.41 -22.39 11.58
C ARG A 172 19.97 -21.30 10.63
N VAL A 173 18.70 -21.33 10.24
CA VAL A 173 18.12 -20.27 9.42
C VAL A 173 17.93 -19.04 10.30
N ASN A 174 18.86 -18.09 10.21
CA ASN A 174 18.68 -16.76 10.80
C ASN A 174 17.62 -16.01 9.98
N ARG A 175 16.44 -15.85 10.57
CA ARG A 175 15.37 -15.05 9.97
C ARG A 175 15.64 -13.59 10.27
N THR A 176 15.56 -12.71 9.27
CA THR A 176 15.52 -11.27 9.50
C THR A 176 14.27 -10.95 10.32
N SER A 177 14.45 -10.56 11.58
CA SER A 177 13.34 -10.19 12.46
C SER A 177 12.94 -8.74 12.19
N PHE A 178 11.64 -8.45 12.23
CA PHE A 178 11.15 -7.07 12.29
C PHE A 178 11.77 -6.38 13.50
N SER A 179 12.58 -5.35 13.26
CA SER A 179 13.36 -4.70 14.31
C SER A 179 12.64 -3.49 14.89
N GLN A 180 13.05 -3.04 16.08
CA GLN A 180 12.60 -1.76 16.64
C GLN A 180 12.89 -0.59 15.68
N SER A 181 13.98 -0.66 14.93
CA SER A 181 14.34 0.34 13.92
C SER A 181 13.34 0.40 12.77
N ASP A 182 12.72 -0.73 12.40
CA ASP A 182 11.72 -0.77 11.34
C ASP A 182 10.39 -0.19 11.82
N LEU A 183 10.02 -0.43 13.08
CA LEU A 183 8.86 0.22 13.71
C LEU A 183 9.04 1.74 13.77
N GLN A 184 10.24 2.21 14.16
CA GLN A 184 10.56 3.64 14.16
C GLN A 184 10.41 4.26 12.77
N LYS A 185 10.92 3.61 11.71
CA LYS A 185 10.75 4.09 10.33
C LYS A 185 9.28 4.21 9.95
N ILE A 186 8.46 3.21 10.29
CA ILE A 186 7.01 3.24 10.00
C ILE A 186 6.35 4.43 10.71
N LEU A 187 6.63 4.63 12.00
CA LEU A 187 6.08 5.77 12.75
C LEU A 187 6.49 7.11 12.14
N VAL A 188 7.75 7.25 11.73
CA VAL A 188 8.23 8.45 11.03
C VAL A 188 7.46 8.68 9.74
N TYR A 189 7.26 7.66 8.91
CA TYR A 189 6.48 7.81 7.68
C TYR A 189 5.02 8.19 7.94
N VAL A 190 4.38 7.62 8.96
CA VAL A 190 3.02 7.99 9.36
C VAL A 190 2.95 9.45 9.78
N LEU A 191 3.89 9.92 10.61
CA LEU A 191 3.96 11.32 11.03
C LEU A 191 4.18 12.28 9.84
N ILE A 192 5.05 11.90 8.91
CA ILE A 192 5.28 12.66 7.68
C ILE A 192 3.98 12.73 6.85
N SER A 193 3.29 11.61 6.64
CA SER A 193 2.03 11.58 5.88
C SER A 193 0.94 12.44 6.51
N ILE A 194 0.80 12.42 7.84
CA ILE A 194 -0.16 13.27 8.58
C ILE A 194 0.23 14.75 8.43
N THR A 195 1.50 15.09 8.59
CA THR A 195 2.00 16.47 8.44
C THR A 195 1.76 16.98 7.02
N LEU A 196 2.05 16.16 6.01
CA LEU A 196 1.77 16.48 4.61
C LEU A 196 0.27 16.68 4.37
N LEU A 197 -0.60 15.88 4.98
CA LEU A 197 -2.05 16.03 4.86
C LEU A 197 -2.52 17.39 5.39
N PHE A 198 -2.09 17.77 6.60
CA PHE A 198 -2.41 19.08 7.15
C PHE A 198 -1.87 20.21 6.28
N LEU A 199 -0.64 20.06 5.76
CA LEU A 199 -0.03 21.02 4.86
C LEU A 199 -0.86 21.18 3.57
N THR A 200 -1.28 20.07 2.93
CA THR A 200 -2.06 20.15 1.69
C THR A 200 -3.48 20.66 1.89
N LEU A 201 -4.10 20.40 3.05
CA LEU A 201 -5.41 20.97 3.42
C LEU A 201 -5.35 22.48 3.71
N SER A 202 -4.17 23.02 4.06
CA SER A 202 -4.04 24.43 4.46
C SER A 202 -4.22 25.42 3.30
N SER A 203 -3.78 25.08 2.08
CA SER A 203 -3.88 25.97 0.92
C SER A 203 -3.68 25.24 -0.42
N TYR A 204 -4.25 25.80 -1.49
CA TYR A 204 -4.03 25.32 -2.86
C TYR A 204 -2.56 25.39 -3.28
N VAL A 205 -1.80 26.38 -2.79
CA VAL A 205 -0.36 26.52 -3.07
C VAL A 205 0.42 25.35 -2.46
N ALA A 206 0.15 25.02 -1.20
CA ALA A 206 0.78 23.90 -0.51
C ALA A 206 0.45 22.56 -1.19
N PHE A 207 -0.81 22.35 -1.57
CA PHE A 207 -1.21 21.21 -2.40
C PHE A 207 -0.41 21.13 -3.70
N GLY A 208 -0.33 22.23 -4.47
CA GLY A 208 0.42 22.28 -5.73
C GLY A 208 1.91 21.96 -5.56
N ILE A 209 2.54 22.43 -4.48
CA ILE A 209 3.94 22.12 -4.17
C ILE A 209 4.12 20.62 -3.92
N VAL A 210 3.27 19.99 -3.10
CA VAL A 210 3.37 18.55 -2.80
C VAL A 210 3.18 17.71 -4.08
N MET A 211 2.21 18.09 -4.92
CA MET A 211 2.00 17.43 -6.22
C MET A 211 3.18 17.62 -7.19
N GLY A 212 3.77 18.81 -7.21
CA GLY A 212 4.98 19.09 -8.01
C GLY A 212 6.17 18.24 -7.56
N VAL A 213 6.42 18.16 -6.25
CA VAL A 213 7.48 17.32 -5.68
C VAL A 213 7.23 15.84 -5.98
N MET A 214 6.00 15.35 -5.87
CA MET A 214 5.64 13.98 -6.25
C MET A 214 5.93 13.73 -7.74
N GLY A 215 5.52 14.63 -8.63
CA GLY A 215 5.74 14.52 -10.07
C GLY A 215 7.21 14.50 -10.45
N ILE A 216 8.00 15.42 -9.89
CA ILE A 216 9.47 15.46 -10.07
C ILE A 216 10.08 14.15 -9.57
N SER A 217 9.70 13.70 -8.37
CA SER A 217 10.20 12.45 -7.79
C SER A 217 9.90 11.23 -8.68
N ALA A 218 8.69 11.13 -9.25
CA ALA A 218 8.33 10.03 -10.14
C ALA A 218 9.17 10.02 -11.43
N ILE A 219 9.43 11.21 -12.00
CA ILE A 219 10.29 11.38 -13.18
C ILE A 219 11.73 11.02 -12.85
N THR A 220 12.26 11.53 -11.73
CA THR A 220 13.62 11.26 -11.28
C THR A 220 13.87 9.76 -11.03
N ALA A 221 12.92 9.07 -10.41
CA ALA A 221 13.00 7.63 -10.19
C ALA A 221 13.08 6.82 -11.51
N ARG A 222 12.52 7.36 -12.61
CA ARG A 222 12.49 6.70 -13.92
C ARG A 222 13.70 7.05 -14.80
N TRP A 223 14.24 8.26 -14.70
CA TRP A 223 15.32 8.74 -15.59
C TRP A 223 16.75 8.56 -15.07
N GLN A 224 16.94 8.23 -13.80
CA GLN A 224 18.28 7.92 -13.26
C GLN A 224 18.36 6.48 -12.73
N PRO A 225 18.28 5.46 -13.60
CA PRO A 225 18.27 4.04 -13.19
C PRO A 225 19.59 3.57 -12.55
N ASP A 226 20.68 4.31 -12.74
CA ASP A 226 22.01 3.89 -12.30
C ASP A 226 22.35 4.36 -10.87
N ASN A 227 21.60 5.32 -10.32
CA ASN A 227 21.83 5.83 -8.96
C ASN A 227 20.79 5.30 -7.97
N LEU A 228 21.11 4.18 -7.33
CA LEU A 228 20.25 3.50 -6.35
C LEU A 228 19.77 4.41 -5.21
N THR A 229 20.60 5.36 -4.77
CA THR A 229 20.24 6.30 -3.70
C THR A 229 19.17 7.27 -4.16
N ILE A 230 19.33 7.83 -5.35
CA ILE A 230 18.35 8.75 -5.94
C ILE A 230 17.04 8.03 -6.21
N ILE A 231 17.07 6.83 -6.80
CA ILE A 231 15.87 6.01 -7.03
C ILE A 231 15.13 5.73 -5.73
N LYS A 232 15.85 5.38 -4.66
CA LYS A 232 15.25 5.10 -3.36
C LYS A 232 14.49 6.32 -2.82
N TYR A 233 15.11 7.49 -2.77
CA TYR A 233 14.46 8.69 -2.22
C TYR A 233 13.38 9.26 -3.14
N ALA A 234 13.59 9.20 -4.45
CA ALA A 234 12.58 9.58 -5.44
C ALA A 234 11.35 8.63 -5.37
N GLY A 235 11.58 7.33 -5.16
CA GLY A 235 10.52 6.36 -4.90
C GLY A 235 9.74 6.67 -3.62
N ILE A 236 10.43 7.02 -2.53
CA ILE A 236 9.79 7.44 -1.27
C ILE A 236 8.95 8.70 -1.47
N GLY A 237 9.48 9.74 -2.13
CA GLY A 237 8.76 10.98 -2.41
C GLY A 237 7.51 10.75 -3.26
N THR A 238 7.60 9.87 -4.25
CA THR A 238 6.46 9.47 -5.09
C THR A 238 5.38 8.79 -4.24
N TRP A 239 5.75 7.80 -3.43
CA TRP A 239 4.80 7.08 -2.58
C TRP A 239 4.16 7.96 -1.52
N LEU A 240 4.92 8.85 -0.88
CA LEU A 240 4.36 9.81 0.07
C LEU A 240 3.35 10.76 -0.60
N GLY A 241 3.61 11.20 -1.83
CA GLY A 241 2.66 12.00 -2.60
C GLY A 241 1.37 11.24 -2.93
N VAL A 242 1.49 9.97 -3.36
CA VAL A 242 0.31 9.12 -3.64
C VAL A 242 -0.52 8.89 -2.37
N VAL A 243 0.14 8.56 -1.25
CA VAL A 243 -0.52 8.38 0.05
C VAL A 243 -1.21 9.68 0.48
N ASN A 244 -0.53 10.83 0.34
CA ASN A 244 -1.11 12.12 0.66
C ASN A 244 -2.35 12.42 -0.19
N LEU A 245 -2.32 12.10 -1.48
CA LEU A 245 -3.46 12.29 -2.39
C LEU A 245 -4.66 11.44 -1.97
N VAL A 246 -4.45 10.17 -1.64
CA VAL A 246 -5.51 9.28 -1.13
C VAL A 246 -6.10 9.80 0.18
N LEU A 247 -5.23 10.20 1.12
CA LEU A 247 -5.65 10.77 2.39
C LEU A 247 -6.41 12.09 2.20
N LEU A 248 -5.96 12.94 1.27
CA LEU A 248 -6.59 14.22 1.00
C LEU A 248 -8.00 14.04 0.45
N PHE A 249 -8.15 13.22 -0.60
CA PHE A 249 -9.47 12.94 -1.19
C PHE A 249 -10.41 12.26 -0.19
N GLY A 250 -9.91 11.28 0.57
CA GLY A 250 -10.68 10.65 1.63
C GLY A 250 -11.12 11.65 2.69
N THR A 251 -10.24 12.57 3.09
CA THR A 251 -10.55 13.63 4.06
C THR A 251 -11.59 14.61 3.53
N ILE A 252 -11.48 15.04 2.28
CA ILE A 252 -12.46 15.94 1.64
C ILE A 252 -13.84 15.28 1.59
N GLN A 253 -13.91 14.03 1.15
CA GLN A 253 -15.19 13.31 1.06
C GLN A 253 -15.84 13.11 2.43
N ILE A 254 -15.05 12.74 3.45
CA ILE A 254 -15.56 12.61 4.82
C ILE A 254 -16.02 13.96 5.37
N TYR A 255 -15.25 15.03 5.11
CA TYR A 255 -15.61 16.39 5.53
C TYR A 255 -16.93 16.83 4.89
N ASP A 256 -17.05 16.74 3.57
CA ASP A 256 -18.23 17.17 2.82
C ASP A 256 -19.47 16.41 3.30
N HIS A 257 -19.39 15.08 3.39
CA HIS A 257 -20.47 14.24 3.89
C HIS A 257 -20.93 14.62 5.31
N ILE A 258 -20.00 14.79 6.26
CA ILE A 258 -20.37 15.17 7.63
C ILE A 258 -20.98 16.57 7.65
N THR A 259 -20.42 17.53 6.90
CA THR A 259 -20.96 18.90 6.87
C THR A 259 -22.35 18.98 6.25
N GLU A 260 -22.65 18.16 5.24
CA GLU A 260 -23.98 18.09 4.62
C GLU A 260 -25.00 17.50 5.59
N VAL A 261 -24.68 16.36 6.21
CA VAL A 261 -25.55 15.71 7.21
C VAL A 261 -25.87 16.66 8.38
N VAL A 262 -24.85 17.34 8.92
CA VAL A 262 -25.04 18.29 10.02
C VAL A 262 -25.87 19.51 9.59
N ALA A 263 -25.62 20.05 8.40
CA ALA A 263 -26.37 21.19 7.89
C ALA A 263 -27.84 20.86 7.63
N GLU A 264 -28.10 19.66 7.10
CA GLU A 264 -29.45 19.14 6.89
C GLU A 264 -30.20 18.99 8.22
N GLN A 265 -29.58 18.38 9.24
CA GLN A 265 -30.17 18.26 10.58
C GLN A 265 -30.49 19.63 11.19
N VAL A 266 -29.57 20.60 11.06
CA VAL A 266 -29.80 21.97 11.52
C VAL A 266 -30.95 22.64 10.75
N ALA A 267 -31.02 22.46 9.44
CA ALA A 267 -32.08 23.01 8.60
C ALA A 267 -33.47 22.46 9.00
N ILE A 268 -33.58 21.14 9.16
CA ILE A 268 -34.83 20.48 9.59
C ILE A 268 -35.31 21.05 10.93
N GLU A 269 -34.42 21.19 11.91
CA GLU A 269 -34.78 21.70 13.24
C GLU A 269 -35.18 23.19 13.22
N ILE A 270 -34.57 24.01 12.35
CA ILE A 270 -34.99 25.40 12.13
C ILE A 270 -36.41 25.46 11.55
N GLU A 271 -36.73 24.61 10.58
CA GLU A 271 -38.06 24.55 9.98
C GLU A 271 -39.12 24.04 10.97
N GLU A 272 -38.79 23.06 11.80
CA GLU A 272 -39.66 22.60 12.88
C GLU A 272 -39.92 23.70 13.91
N PHE A 273 -38.88 24.44 14.30
CA PHE A 273 -39.02 25.59 15.19
C PHE A 273 -39.95 26.66 14.59
N GLN A 274 -39.79 26.98 13.30
CA GLN A 274 -40.64 27.95 12.60
C GLN A 274 -42.11 27.50 12.56
N LYS A 275 -42.37 26.21 12.29
CA LYS A 275 -43.72 25.64 12.31
C LYS A 275 -44.40 25.79 13.67
N GLN A 276 -43.64 25.73 14.77
CA GLN A 276 -44.17 25.84 16.13
C GLN A 276 -44.34 27.30 16.60
N ASN A 277 -43.43 28.20 16.21
CA ASN A 277 -43.33 29.56 16.77
C ASN A 277 -43.65 30.68 15.76
N THR A 278 -44.11 30.32 14.55
CA THR A 278 -44.45 31.20 13.40
C THR A 278 -43.37 32.19 12.97
N SER A 279 -42.18 32.09 13.56
CA SER A 279 -41.01 32.93 13.34
C SER A 279 -39.74 32.09 13.39
N PHE A 280 -38.71 32.53 12.69
CA PHE A 280 -37.41 31.87 12.74
C PHE A 280 -36.69 32.10 14.07
N PRO A 281 -35.84 31.15 14.52
CA PRO A 281 -35.09 31.32 15.76
C PRO A 281 -34.16 32.54 15.67
N THR A 282 -34.05 33.31 16.75
CA THR A 282 -33.17 34.49 16.80
C THR A 282 -31.68 34.14 16.80
N GLY A 283 -31.34 32.85 16.94
CA GLY A 283 -29.98 32.35 16.86
C GLY A 283 -29.91 30.83 16.79
N ILE A 284 -28.83 30.32 16.20
CA ILE A 284 -28.65 28.89 15.94
C ILE A 284 -28.26 28.08 17.20
N LYS A 285 -27.84 28.74 18.28
CA LYS A 285 -27.31 28.05 19.47
C LYS A 285 -28.36 27.15 20.15
N SER A 286 -29.59 27.66 20.32
CA SER A 286 -30.68 26.87 20.91
C SER A 286 -31.12 25.69 20.04
N ILE A 287 -30.94 25.81 18.72
CA ILE A 287 -31.18 24.72 17.75
C ILE A 287 -30.10 23.64 17.92
N LYS A 288 -28.83 24.04 17.97
CA LYS A 288 -27.69 23.12 18.14
C LYS A 288 -27.74 22.34 19.45
N GLU A 289 -28.18 22.97 20.54
CA GLU A 289 -28.30 22.32 21.85
C GLU A 289 -29.39 21.24 21.90
N LYS A 290 -30.37 21.29 20.99
CA LYS A 290 -31.45 20.30 20.88
C LYS A 290 -31.06 19.09 20.03
N LEU A 291 -30.05 19.23 19.14
CA LEU A 291 -29.55 18.15 18.30
C LEU A 291 -28.64 17.20 19.11
N GLU A 292 -28.89 15.89 19.00
CA GLU A 292 -28.03 14.84 19.59
C GLU A 292 -26.77 14.59 18.73
N LEU A 293 -25.94 15.62 18.56
CA LEU A 293 -24.71 15.54 17.76
C LEU A 293 -23.57 14.89 18.53
N ASN A 294 -22.82 14.02 17.84
CA ASN A 294 -21.55 13.50 18.34
C ASN A 294 -20.45 14.58 18.35
N PHE A 295 -19.28 14.26 18.91
CA PHE A 295 -18.19 15.23 19.07
C PHE A 295 -17.73 15.88 17.75
N ILE A 296 -17.65 15.10 16.66
CA ILE A 296 -17.20 15.58 15.36
C ILE A 296 -18.30 16.43 14.71
N GLU A 297 -19.53 15.93 14.71
CA GLU A 297 -20.70 16.65 14.19
C GLU A 297 -20.90 18.00 14.89
N ARG A 298 -20.69 18.05 16.21
CA ARG A 298 -20.79 19.29 17.00
C ARG A 298 -19.73 20.31 16.59
N TYR A 299 -18.50 19.88 16.36
CA TYR A 299 -17.45 20.76 15.83
C TYR A 299 -17.86 21.39 14.50
N PHE A 300 -18.47 20.61 13.60
CA PHE A 300 -18.95 21.10 12.32
C PHE A 300 -20.15 22.03 12.45
N ALA A 301 -21.12 21.68 13.31
CA ALA A 301 -22.26 22.54 13.58
C ALA A 301 -21.79 23.92 14.04
N ASP A 302 -20.78 23.98 14.90
CA ASP A 302 -20.19 25.23 15.39
C ASP A 302 -19.56 26.10 14.31
N GLN A 303 -19.18 25.55 13.15
CA GLN A 303 -18.69 26.30 11.99
C GLN A 303 -19.81 26.88 11.11
N ILE A 304 -21.08 26.51 11.35
CA ILE A 304 -22.23 27.00 10.60
C ILE A 304 -22.68 28.34 11.17
N ASP A 305 -22.53 29.38 10.34
CA ASP A 305 -23.10 30.70 10.51
C ASP A 305 -24.57 30.71 10.08
N TYR A 306 -25.40 31.42 10.84
CA TYR A 306 -26.84 31.52 10.62
C TYR A 306 -27.25 32.97 10.51
N LYS A 307 -28.05 33.30 9.49
CA LYS A 307 -28.64 34.63 9.30
C LYS A 307 -30.12 34.50 8.97
N THR A 308 -30.94 35.31 9.64
CA THR A 308 -32.35 35.50 9.28
C THR A 308 -32.49 36.59 8.22
N LEU A 309 -33.37 36.36 7.26
CA LEU A 309 -33.92 37.32 6.31
C LEU A 309 -35.42 37.41 6.59
N ASP A 310 -36.08 38.52 6.22
CA ASP A 310 -37.47 38.81 6.66
C ASP A 310 -38.44 37.64 6.55
N ASN A 311 -38.33 36.83 5.49
CA ASN A 311 -39.14 35.62 5.27
C ASN A 311 -38.31 34.35 5.04
N ASP A 312 -37.00 34.37 5.33
CA ASP A 312 -36.12 33.23 5.04
C ASP A 312 -34.94 33.12 6.02
N TYR A 313 -34.12 32.09 5.88
CA TYR A 313 -32.85 31.97 6.59
C TYR A 313 -31.74 31.47 5.68
N VAL A 314 -30.51 31.78 6.04
CA VAL A 314 -29.32 31.35 5.31
C VAL A 314 -28.37 30.67 6.27
N LEU A 315 -27.89 29.49 5.88
CA LEU A 315 -26.77 28.81 6.53
C LEU A 315 -25.54 28.98 5.66
N GLU A 316 -24.46 29.43 6.28
CA GLU A 316 -23.16 29.62 5.66
C GLU A 316 -22.10 28.86 6.45
N ALA A 317 -21.14 28.24 5.79
CA ALA A 317 -19.98 27.66 6.47
C ALA A 317 -18.71 27.91 5.67
N ASN A 318 -17.59 27.98 6.40
CA ASN A 318 -16.27 27.92 5.77
C ASN A 318 -15.96 26.46 5.49
N MET A 319 -15.86 26.11 4.21
CA MET A 319 -15.48 24.76 3.78
C MET A 319 -13.96 24.60 3.79
N LEU A 320 -13.49 23.37 3.56
CA LEU A 320 -12.08 23.11 3.29
C LEU A 320 -11.54 24.07 2.21
N PHE A 321 -10.27 24.47 2.36
CA PHE A 321 -9.59 25.50 1.55
C PHE A 321 -10.14 26.93 1.72
N GLY A 322 -10.94 27.20 2.76
CA GLY A 322 -11.39 28.55 3.12
C GLY A 322 -12.45 29.13 2.19
N LYS A 323 -13.08 28.30 1.34
CA LYS A 323 -14.19 28.73 0.49
C LYS A 323 -15.47 28.76 1.32
N ARG A 324 -16.09 29.93 1.41
CA ARG A 324 -17.41 30.09 2.04
C ARG A 324 -18.49 29.56 1.09
N ARG A 325 -19.38 28.70 1.60
CA ARG A 325 -20.50 28.13 0.84
C ARG A 325 -21.82 28.38 1.55
N TYR A 326 -22.90 28.36 0.79
CA TYR A 326 -24.27 28.49 1.29
C TYR A 326 -24.98 27.15 1.20
N PHE A 327 -25.73 26.78 2.22
CA PHE A 327 -26.49 25.53 2.19
C PHE A 327 -27.78 25.69 1.39
N ASP A 328 -27.95 24.92 0.32
CA ASP A 328 -29.20 24.83 -0.43
C ASP A 328 -30.11 23.78 0.20
N LYS A 329 -31.01 24.26 1.05
CA LYS A 329 -32.04 23.48 1.75
C LYS A 329 -32.92 22.63 0.83
N ASN A 330 -33.12 23.04 -0.42
CA ASN A 330 -33.98 22.29 -1.35
C ASN A 330 -33.30 21.04 -1.89
N ASN A 331 -31.97 21.05 -1.94
CA ASN A 331 -31.15 19.99 -2.53
C ASN A 331 -30.25 19.30 -1.47
N SER A 332 -30.35 19.71 -0.21
CA SER A 332 -29.53 19.23 0.92
C SER A 332 -28.01 19.27 0.64
N GLU A 333 -27.52 20.30 -0.05
CA GLU A 333 -26.11 20.40 -0.50
C GLU A 333 -25.49 21.79 -0.27
N TRP A 334 -24.16 21.86 -0.16
CA TRP A 334 -23.41 23.13 -0.03
C TRP A 334 -22.98 23.70 -1.40
N ARG A 335 -23.43 24.92 -1.74
CA ARG A 335 -23.14 25.62 -3.01
C ARG A 335 -22.04 26.69 -2.91
#